data_AF-A0A9W8I7F4-F1
#
_entry.id   AF-A0A9W8I7F4-F1
#
_cell.length_a   1.000
_cell.length_b   1.000
_cell.length_c   1.000
_cell.angle_alpha   90.00
_cell.angle_beta   90.00
_cell.angle_gamma   90.00
#
_symmetry.space_group_name_H-M   'P 1'
#
loop_
_entity.id
_entity.type
_entity.pdbx_description
1 polymer ?
#
loop_
_entity_poly.entity_id
_entity_poly.type
_entity_poly.pdbx_seq_one_letter_code
_entity_poly.pdbx_strand_id
1 'polypeptide(L)'
;MAPNAFGFYYLATEILPYAKGVFRFEKCDKGDIVCPSGAKYKQVDTFSSDANWNDARAIVESQFMSMCVDYNRKKAGALTGVAITGGASKSRAIQQAIADILGVPVFAAGIQTAEGVDKQALAMPAYGGAIRALNQLDIPLDASTKSKPDSAVSYVLQHICRTNCNKHAVYAQALDDFEFLRDFASRTSISS
;
A
#
# COMPACT_ATOMS: atom_id res chain seq x y z
N MET A 1 -8.16 2.90 17.20
CA MET A 1 -8.55 1.54 17.63
C MET A 1 -7.84 0.54 16.75
N ALA A 2 -7.05 -0.36 17.34
CA ALA A 2 -6.32 -1.41 16.62
C ALA A 2 -7.29 -2.20 15.72
N PRO A 3 -6.81 -2.75 14.59
CA PRO A 3 -7.61 -3.70 13.85
C PRO A 3 -8.04 -4.82 14.80
N ASN A 4 -9.34 -4.92 15.06
CA ASN A 4 -9.91 -6.03 15.84
C ASN A 4 -10.01 -7.31 15.01
N ALA A 5 -9.73 -7.22 13.71
CA ALA A 5 -9.84 -8.30 12.76
C ALA A 5 -8.73 -8.18 11.71
N PHE A 6 -8.20 -9.32 11.29
CA PHE A 6 -7.27 -9.45 10.19
C PHE A 6 -7.78 -10.51 9.21
N GLY A 7 -7.49 -10.30 7.93
CA GLY A 7 -7.89 -11.22 6.87
C GLY A 7 -6.81 -11.36 5.82
N PHE A 8 -6.51 -12.60 5.46
CA PHE A 8 -5.53 -12.97 4.44
C PHE A 8 -6.25 -13.74 3.34
N TYR A 9 -6.23 -13.22 2.11
CA TYR A 9 -7.03 -13.71 1.00
C TYR A 9 -6.11 -14.15 -0.14
N TYR A 10 -5.68 -15.40 -0.10
CA TYR A 10 -4.76 -16.01 -1.07
C TYR A 10 -5.53 -16.90 -2.03
N LEU A 11 -6.24 -16.28 -2.98
CA LEU A 11 -7.06 -17.01 -3.97
C LEU A 11 -6.21 -17.87 -4.91
N ALA A 12 -4.98 -17.43 -5.19
CA ALA A 12 -3.93 -18.20 -5.82
C ALA A 12 -2.78 -18.39 -4.82
N THR A 13 -1.94 -19.39 -5.04
CA THR A 13 -0.74 -19.59 -4.21
C THR A 13 0.16 -18.38 -4.34
N GLU A 14 0.34 -17.67 -3.23
CA GLU A 14 1.26 -16.54 -3.17
C GLU A 14 2.71 -17.00 -3.06
N ILE A 15 3.63 -16.17 -3.55
CA ILE A 15 5.07 -16.46 -3.47
C ILE A 15 5.56 -16.20 -2.04
N LEU A 16 5.06 -15.14 -1.39
CA LEU A 16 5.43 -14.74 -0.03
C LEU A 16 4.21 -14.12 0.69
N PRO A 17 3.62 -14.78 1.70
CA PRO A 17 3.96 -16.12 2.18
C PRO A 17 3.44 -17.22 1.24
N TYR A 18 4.04 -18.41 1.29
CA TYR A 18 3.52 -19.58 0.59
C TYR A 18 2.24 -20.06 1.29
N ALA A 19 1.10 -19.59 0.80
CA ALA A 19 -0.22 -19.87 1.37
C ALA A 19 -1.30 -19.87 0.28
N LYS A 20 -2.35 -20.64 0.51
CA LYS A 20 -3.56 -20.67 -0.33
C LYS A 20 -4.80 -20.77 0.56
N GLY A 21 -5.83 -20.01 0.24
CA GLY A 21 -7.10 -19.99 0.97
C GLY A 21 -7.42 -18.62 1.57
N VAL A 22 -8.50 -18.57 2.35
CA VAL A 22 -8.94 -17.37 3.06
C VAL A 22 -8.85 -17.64 4.56
N PHE A 23 -8.07 -16.80 5.25
CA PHE A 23 -7.82 -16.91 6.67
C PHE A 23 -8.31 -15.63 7.35
N ARG A 24 -9.23 -15.76 8.30
CA ARG A 24 -9.77 -14.62 9.05
C ARG A 24 -9.49 -14.83 10.53
N PHE A 25 -9.02 -13.78 11.18
CA PHE A 25 -8.69 -13.78 12.60
C PHE A 25 -9.38 -12.63 13.29
N GLU A 26 -10.10 -12.91 14.36
CA GLU A 26 -10.73 -11.89 15.20
C GLU A 26 -10.14 -11.88 16.60
N LYS A 27 -9.89 -10.67 17.09
CA LYS A 27 -9.39 -10.45 18.44
C LYS A 27 -10.49 -10.78 19.44
N CYS A 28 -10.21 -11.66 20.39
CA CYS A 28 -11.16 -12.02 21.45
C CYS A 28 -10.45 -12.53 22.71
N ASP A 29 -11.04 -12.32 23.88
CA ASP A 29 -10.43 -12.70 25.17
C ASP A 29 -10.21 -14.21 25.33
N LYS A 30 -11.00 -15.01 24.60
CA LYS A 30 -10.98 -16.48 24.60
C LYS A 30 -10.35 -17.05 23.33
N GLY A 31 -9.51 -16.30 22.64
CA GLY A 31 -8.83 -16.76 21.43
C GLY A 31 -7.75 -17.80 21.73
N ASP A 32 -7.62 -18.79 20.85
CA ASP A 32 -6.65 -19.89 20.96
C ASP A 32 -5.25 -19.48 20.45
N ILE A 33 -5.17 -18.42 19.65
CA ILE A 33 -3.93 -17.93 19.05
C ILE A 33 -3.44 -16.73 19.88
N VAL A 34 -2.28 -16.87 20.51
CA VAL A 34 -1.65 -15.80 21.31
C VAL A 34 -0.56 -15.13 20.48
N CYS A 35 -0.74 -13.86 20.17
CA CYS A 35 0.21 -13.06 19.40
C CYS A 35 1.30 -12.43 20.30
N PRO A 36 2.42 -11.93 19.74
CA PRO A 36 3.53 -11.35 20.50
C PRO A 36 3.13 -10.18 21.41
N SER A 37 2.12 -9.38 21.02
CA SER A 37 1.62 -8.30 21.88
C SER A 37 0.87 -8.78 23.14
N GLY A 38 0.62 -10.08 23.26
CA GLY A 38 -0.27 -10.68 24.26
C GLY A 38 -1.75 -10.66 23.86
N ALA A 39 -2.09 -10.06 22.70
CA ALA A 39 -3.43 -10.15 22.14
C ALA A 39 -3.77 -11.59 21.77
N LYS A 40 -5.04 -11.95 21.98
CA LYS A 40 -5.59 -13.25 21.65
C LYS A 40 -6.52 -13.16 20.45
N TYR A 41 -6.37 -14.10 19.54
CA TYR A 41 -7.15 -14.19 18.31
C TYR A 41 -7.77 -15.57 18.17
N LYS A 42 -8.94 -15.60 17.54
CA LYS A 42 -9.60 -16.81 17.09
C LYS A 42 -9.68 -16.79 15.57
N GLN A 43 -9.37 -17.91 14.94
CA GLN A 43 -9.64 -18.09 13.51
C GLN A 43 -11.14 -18.31 13.32
N VAL A 44 -11.74 -17.59 12.38
CA VAL A 44 -13.18 -17.62 12.11
C VAL A 44 -13.45 -17.87 10.63
N ASP A 45 -14.61 -18.44 10.30
CA ASP A 45 -15.02 -18.58 8.90
C ASP A 45 -15.54 -17.25 8.35
N THR A 46 -16.25 -16.50 9.19
CA THR A 46 -16.81 -15.17 8.91
C THR A 46 -16.59 -14.25 10.11
N PHE A 47 -16.44 -12.96 9.85
CA PHE A 47 -16.31 -11.97 10.92
C PHE A 47 -17.62 -11.85 11.73
N SER A 48 -17.52 -11.72 13.05
CA SER A 48 -18.64 -11.80 14.02
C SER A 48 -19.64 -10.65 13.92
N SER A 49 -19.26 -9.51 13.31
CA SER A 49 -20.22 -8.43 13.06
C SER A 49 -20.83 -8.56 11.66
N ASP A 50 -22.16 -8.51 11.57
CA ASP A 50 -22.96 -8.49 10.32
C ASP A 50 -22.63 -7.34 9.34
N ALA A 51 -21.62 -6.53 9.66
CA ALA A 51 -21.05 -5.56 8.77
C ALA A 51 -20.30 -6.24 7.62
N ASN A 52 -21.00 -6.44 6.49
CA ASN A 52 -20.47 -6.91 5.20
C ASN A 52 -19.20 -6.18 4.70
N TRP A 53 -18.78 -5.08 5.33
CA TRP A 53 -17.59 -4.30 4.95
C TRP A 53 -16.30 -4.73 5.67
N ASN A 54 -16.36 -5.61 6.67
CA ASN A 54 -15.14 -6.06 7.37
C ASN A 54 -14.21 -6.87 6.46
N ASP A 55 -14.74 -7.74 5.59
CA ASP A 55 -13.92 -8.44 4.60
C ASP A 55 -13.24 -7.45 3.65
N ALA A 56 -13.98 -6.49 3.11
CA ALA A 56 -13.42 -5.48 2.21
C ALA A 56 -12.31 -4.65 2.89
N ARG A 57 -12.54 -4.25 4.14
CA ARG A 57 -11.54 -3.54 4.95
C ARG A 57 -10.32 -4.42 5.21
N ALA A 58 -10.52 -5.66 5.65
CA ALA A 58 -9.44 -6.59 5.97
C ALA A 58 -8.58 -6.90 4.73
N ILE A 59 -9.21 -7.05 3.55
CA ILE A 59 -8.50 -7.18 2.26
C ILE A 59 -7.60 -5.97 2.02
N VAL A 60 -8.15 -4.76 2.10
CA VAL A 60 -7.38 -3.54 1.78
C VAL A 60 -6.26 -3.31 2.79
N GLU A 61 -6.55 -3.43 4.08
CA GLU A 61 -5.57 -3.20 5.15
C GLU A 61 -4.46 -4.25 5.12
N SER A 62 -4.78 -5.53 4.92
CA SER A 62 -3.77 -6.60 4.92
C SER A 62 -2.79 -6.48 3.76
N GLN A 63 -3.21 -5.98 2.61
CA GLN A 63 -2.30 -5.71 1.50
C GLN A 63 -1.26 -4.65 1.89
N PHE A 64 -1.70 -3.52 2.47
CA PHE A 64 -0.77 -2.45 2.87
C PHE A 64 0.08 -2.81 4.09
N MET A 65 -0.47 -3.55 5.05
CA MET A 65 0.31 -4.07 6.17
C MET A 65 1.36 -5.07 5.70
N SER A 66 1.03 -5.95 4.73
CA SER A 66 2.02 -6.84 4.10
C SER A 66 3.14 -6.08 3.43
N MET A 67 2.81 -5.02 2.68
CA MET A 67 3.82 -4.13 2.09
C MET A 67 4.71 -3.48 3.14
N CYS A 68 4.15 -3.06 4.29
CA CYS A 68 4.90 -2.48 5.39
C CYS A 68 5.89 -3.47 6.00
N VAL A 69 5.43 -4.69 6.31
CA VAL A 69 6.29 -5.77 6.83
C VAL A 69 7.42 -6.07 5.85
N ASP A 70 7.11 -6.22 4.56
CA ASP A 70 8.10 -6.56 3.55
C ASP A 70 9.09 -5.42 3.30
N TYR A 71 8.65 -4.16 3.38
CA TYR A 71 9.54 -3.00 3.32
C TYR A 71 10.50 -2.96 4.52
N ASN A 72 9.98 -3.17 5.74
CA ASN A 72 10.77 -3.18 6.97
C ASN A 72 11.82 -4.31 6.95
N ARG A 73 11.47 -5.50 6.45
CA ARG A 73 12.40 -6.63 6.28
C ARG A 73 13.55 -6.30 5.33
N LYS A 74 13.31 -5.51 4.28
CA LYS A 74 14.33 -5.11 3.30
C LYS A 74 15.27 -4.00 3.79
N LYS A 75 15.01 -3.41 4.97
CA LYS A 75 15.82 -2.31 5.56
C LYS A 75 16.15 -1.19 4.57
N ALA A 76 15.20 -0.82 3.71
CA ALA A 76 15.42 0.10 2.59
C ALA A 76 15.47 1.60 3.00
N GLY A 77 16.01 1.91 4.18
CA GLY A 77 16.03 3.24 4.77
C GLY A 77 14.70 3.65 5.40
N ALA A 78 14.61 4.92 5.82
CA ALA A 78 13.36 5.48 6.32
C ALA A 78 12.46 5.88 5.14
N LEU A 79 11.22 5.38 5.14
CA LEU A 79 10.23 5.79 4.15
C LEU A 79 9.83 7.25 4.41
N THR A 80 9.97 8.11 3.40
CA THR A 80 9.64 9.55 3.52
C THR A 80 8.32 9.92 2.87
N GLY A 81 7.80 9.05 2.00
CA GLY A 81 6.57 9.28 1.25
C GLY A 81 6.28 8.16 0.28
N VAL A 82 5.03 8.07 -0.17
CA VAL A 82 4.60 7.09 -1.18
C VAL A 82 3.93 7.81 -2.33
N ALA A 83 4.48 7.61 -3.53
CA ALA A 83 3.79 7.98 -4.76
C ALA A 83 2.86 6.84 -5.19
N ILE A 84 1.56 7.12 -5.30
CA ILE A 84 0.58 6.15 -5.77
C ILE A 84 0.24 6.41 -7.25
N THR A 85 0.02 5.33 -7.98
CA THR A 85 -0.36 5.34 -9.40
C THR A 85 -1.43 4.27 -9.67
N GLY A 86 -2.04 4.29 -10.86
CA GLY A 86 -3.01 3.27 -11.29
C GLY A 86 -4.45 3.52 -10.87
N GLY A 87 -5.38 2.67 -11.31
CA GLY A 87 -6.84 2.88 -11.15
C GLY A 87 -7.34 2.88 -9.71
N ALA A 88 -6.82 1.98 -8.88
CA ALA A 88 -7.22 1.86 -7.46
C ALA A 88 -6.85 3.09 -6.63
N SER A 89 -5.84 3.87 -7.08
CA SER A 89 -5.40 5.09 -6.42
C SER A 89 -6.43 6.23 -6.46
N LYS A 90 -7.55 6.10 -7.17
CA LYS A 90 -8.62 7.11 -7.24
C LYS A 90 -9.46 7.20 -5.95
N SER A 91 -9.50 6.14 -5.14
CA SER A 91 -10.33 6.12 -3.92
C SER A 91 -9.65 6.84 -2.76
N ARG A 92 -10.26 7.93 -2.26
CA ARG A 92 -9.74 8.69 -1.12
C ARG A 92 -9.56 7.84 0.14
N ALA A 93 -10.46 6.88 0.38
CA ALA A 93 -10.38 5.99 1.52
C ALA A 93 -9.12 5.10 1.44
N ILE A 94 -8.81 4.56 0.26
CA ILE A 94 -7.61 3.76 0.01
C ILE A 94 -6.35 4.61 0.19
N GLN A 95 -6.32 5.81 -0.41
CA GLN A 95 -5.20 6.75 -0.26
C GLN A 95 -4.89 7.06 1.21
N GLN A 96 -5.94 7.30 2.01
CA GLN A 96 -5.80 7.58 3.43
C GLN A 96 -5.37 6.35 4.22
N ALA A 97 -5.91 5.16 3.91
CA ALA A 97 -5.48 3.91 4.54
C ALA A 97 -3.98 3.65 4.32
N ILE A 98 -3.47 3.89 3.10
CA ILE A 98 -2.04 3.81 2.80
C ILE A 98 -1.25 4.77 3.69
N ALA A 99 -1.66 6.04 3.77
CA ALA A 99 -0.97 7.06 4.57
C ALA A 99 -0.96 6.73 6.07
N ASP A 100 -2.07 6.20 6.57
CA ASP A 100 -2.25 5.82 7.98
C ASP A 100 -1.43 4.57 8.32
N ILE A 101 -1.45 3.53 7.47
CA ILE A 101 -0.72 2.28 7.71
C ILE A 101 0.79 2.48 7.60
N LEU A 102 1.26 3.12 6.51
CA LEU A 102 2.69 3.29 6.26
C LEU A 102 3.32 4.44 7.06
N GLY A 103 2.50 5.31 7.67
CA GLY A 103 3.01 6.39 8.51
C GLY A 103 3.64 7.55 7.75
N VAL A 104 3.41 7.64 6.43
CA VAL A 104 4.05 8.62 5.55
C VAL A 104 3.04 9.33 4.65
N PRO A 105 3.35 10.56 4.19
CA PRO A 105 2.50 11.27 3.24
C PRO A 105 2.36 10.51 1.91
N VAL A 106 1.18 10.64 1.29
CA VAL A 106 0.86 10.02 0.01
C VAL A 106 0.72 11.08 -1.08
N PHE A 107 1.35 10.82 -2.21
CA PHE A 107 1.45 11.72 -3.36
C PHE A 107 0.87 11.08 -4.62
N ALA A 108 0.25 11.87 -5.48
CA ALA A 108 -0.09 11.47 -6.85
C ALA A 108 0.93 12.09 -7.79
N ALA A 109 1.44 11.27 -8.72
CA ALA A 109 2.13 11.81 -9.88
C ALA A 109 1.10 12.40 -10.85
N GLY A 110 1.39 13.59 -11.35
CA GLY A 110 0.59 14.25 -12.37
C GLY A 110 1.44 15.15 -13.26
N ILE A 111 0.81 15.68 -14.30
CA ILE A 111 1.38 16.62 -15.24
C ILE A 111 0.84 18.01 -14.91
N GLN A 112 1.72 18.96 -14.66
CA GLN A 112 1.37 20.38 -14.59
C GLN A 112 1.11 20.90 -16.01
N THR A 113 -0.13 21.25 -16.27
CA THR A 113 -0.58 21.97 -17.46
C THR A 113 -0.84 23.45 -17.10
N ALA A 114 -1.13 24.27 -18.11
CA ALA A 114 -1.55 25.66 -17.90
C ALA A 114 -2.86 25.78 -17.11
N GLU A 115 -3.69 24.73 -17.11
CA GLU A 115 -5.01 24.69 -16.48
C GLU A 115 -5.00 24.05 -15.09
N GLY A 116 -3.88 23.44 -14.67
CA GLY A 116 -3.73 22.81 -13.37
C GLY A 116 -2.88 21.54 -13.40
N VAL A 117 -3.11 20.64 -12.44
CA VAL A 117 -2.42 19.34 -12.40
C VAL A 117 -3.35 18.27 -12.93
N ASP A 118 -3.03 17.72 -14.09
CA ASP A 118 -3.71 16.54 -14.62
C ASP A 118 -3.13 15.27 -13.99
N LYS A 119 -3.99 14.50 -13.32
CA LYS A 119 -3.64 13.24 -12.65
C LYS A 119 -3.64 12.04 -13.61
N GLN A 120 -3.97 12.24 -14.89
CA GLN A 120 -3.95 11.20 -15.92
C GLN A 120 -2.53 11.02 -16.48
N ALA A 121 -1.56 10.67 -15.63
CA ALA A 121 -0.22 10.36 -16.14
C ALA A 121 -0.16 8.94 -16.73
N LEU A 122 0.28 8.87 -17.98
CA LEU A 122 0.60 7.69 -18.80
C LEU A 122 1.36 6.58 -18.05
N ALA A 123 1.36 5.36 -18.60
CA ALA A 123 2.07 4.21 -18.07
C ALA A 123 3.56 4.52 -17.82
N MET A 124 3.92 4.60 -16.53
CA MET A 124 5.23 4.99 -16.01
C MET A 124 6.45 4.28 -16.64
N PRO A 125 6.40 2.99 -17.04
CA PRO A 125 7.58 2.33 -17.61
C PRO A 125 8.02 2.90 -18.97
N ALA A 126 7.07 3.20 -19.85
CA ALA A 126 7.36 3.69 -21.20
C ALA A 126 7.96 5.11 -21.15
N TYR A 127 7.44 5.97 -20.26
CA TYR A 127 7.94 7.33 -20.08
C TYR A 127 9.30 7.36 -19.39
N GLY A 128 9.52 6.52 -18.37
CA GLY A 128 10.84 6.38 -17.74
C GLY A 128 11.92 5.97 -18.75
N GLY A 129 11.58 5.07 -19.67
CA GLY A 129 12.43 4.72 -20.81
C GLY A 129 12.72 5.90 -21.74
N ALA A 130 11.69 6.67 -22.10
CA ALA A 130 11.82 7.85 -22.96
C ALA A 130 12.69 8.96 -22.33
N ILE A 131 12.51 9.28 -21.05
CA ILE A 131 13.34 10.27 -20.34
C ILE A 131 14.79 9.84 -20.28
N ARG A 132 15.05 8.55 -20.00
CA ARG A 132 16.41 8.02 -19.99
C ARG A 132 17.06 8.11 -21.36
N ALA A 133 16.32 7.83 -22.44
CA ALA A 133 16.80 7.97 -23.81
C ALA A 133 17.09 9.44 -24.16
N LEU A 134 16.20 10.38 -23.80
CA LEU A 134 16.41 11.81 -24.02
C LEU A 134 17.64 12.34 -23.28
N ASN A 135 17.84 11.94 -22.02
CA ASN A 135 19.01 12.33 -21.23
C ASN A 135 20.32 11.73 -21.75
N GLN A 136 20.26 10.61 -22.49
CA GLN A 136 21.44 9.97 -23.08
C GLN A 136 21.78 10.52 -24.47
N LEU A 137 20.85 11.17 -25.14
CA LEU A 137 21.07 11.67 -26.49
C LEU A 137 21.89 12.96 -26.53
N ASP A 138 22.15 13.62 -25.39
CA ASP A 138 23.03 14.80 -25.22
C ASP A 138 22.90 15.81 -26.38
N ILE A 139 21.69 15.94 -26.93
CA ILE A 139 21.43 16.79 -28.08
C ILE A 139 21.49 18.22 -27.53
N PRO A 140 22.46 19.05 -27.95
CA PRO A 140 22.37 20.46 -27.72
C PRO A 140 21.09 20.89 -28.44
N LEU A 141 20.06 21.29 -27.70
CA LEU A 141 18.93 21.97 -28.29
C LEU A 141 19.48 23.27 -28.89
N ASP A 142 19.81 23.23 -30.17
CA ASP A 142 20.29 24.38 -30.93
C ASP A 142 19.33 25.54 -30.70
N ALA A 143 19.87 26.66 -30.22
CA ALA A 143 19.16 27.88 -29.86
C ALA A 143 18.52 28.63 -31.05
N SER A 144 18.39 27.96 -32.20
CA SER A 144 17.93 28.50 -33.48
C SER A 144 16.46 28.19 -33.79
N THR A 145 15.88 27.14 -33.19
CA THR A 145 14.42 26.90 -33.21
C THR A 145 13.82 27.31 -31.87
N LYS A 146 13.71 28.63 -31.66
CA LYS A 146 12.89 29.24 -30.60
C LYS A 146 11.38 29.08 -30.87
N SER A 147 10.92 27.91 -31.30
CA SER A 147 9.65 27.45 -30.75
C SER A 147 10.01 26.85 -29.40
N LYS A 148 9.81 27.64 -28.33
CA LYS A 148 9.56 27.05 -27.01
C LYS A 148 8.67 25.82 -27.27
N PRO A 149 9.02 24.60 -26.84
CA PRO A 149 7.97 23.60 -26.73
C PRO A 149 6.95 24.23 -25.77
N ASP A 150 5.80 24.63 -26.32
CA ASP A 150 4.84 25.54 -25.69
C ASP A 150 4.09 24.88 -24.51
N SER A 151 4.57 23.72 -24.06
CA SER A 151 4.40 23.26 -22.69
C SER A 151 5.49 22.23 -22.41
N ALA A 152 6.57 22.64 -21.74
CA ALA A 152 7.40 21.66 -21.04
C ALA A 152 6.52 21.02 -19.97
N VAL A 153 5.98 19.84 -20.28
CA VAL A 153 5.17 18.99 -19.40
C VAL A 153 5.96 18.80 -18.10
N SER A 154 5.64 19.57 -17.07
CA SER A 154 6.33 19.54 -15.79
C SER A 154 5.63 18.53 -14.90
N TYR A 155 6.29 17.43 -14.57
CA TYR A 155 5.72 16.46 -13.66
C TYR A 155 5.78 16.99 -12.23
N VAL A 156 4.67 16.85 -11.53
CA VAL A 156 4.54 17.28 -10.15
C VAL A 156 4.03 16.13 -9.30
N LEU A 157 4.59 16.02 -8.10
CA LEU A 157 4.03 15.19 -7.04
C LEU A 157 3.04 16.03 -6.26
N GLN A 158 1.75 15.80 -6.51
CA GLN A 158 0.72 16.45 -5.72
C GLN A 158 0.51 15.67 -4.44
N HIS A 159 0.73 16.32 -3.31
CA HIS A 159 0.43 15.75 -2.02
C HIS A 159 -1.09 15.56 -1.84
N ILE A 160 -1.52 14.33 -1.57
CA ILE A 160 -2.93 13.95 -1.50
C ILE A 160 -3.39 13.75 -0.06
N CYS A 161 -2.70 12.90 0.70
CA CYS A 161 -3.09 12.53 2.07
C CYS A 161 -1.94 12.74 3.05
N ARG A 162 -2.28 13.27 4.21
CA ARG A 162 -1.40 13.29 5.40
C ARG A 162 -1.71 12.08 6.26
N THR A 163 -0.68 11.54 6.89
CA THR A 163 -0.80 10.50 7.91
C THR A 163 -1.62 11.01 9.10
N ASN A 164 -2.57 10.21 9.54
CA ASN A 164 -3.17 10.38 10.86
C ASN A 164 -2.29 9.67 11.90
N CYS A 165 -1.57 10.42 12.73
CA CYS A 165 -0.65 9.86 13.73
C CYS A 165 -1.31 8.89 14.71
N ASN A 166 -2.54 9.17 15.13
CA ASN A 166 -3.29 8.30 16.05
C ASN A 166 -3.63 6.95 15.42
N LYS A 167 -4.03 6.96 14.14
CA LYS A 167 -4.29 5.70 13.40
C LYS A 167 -3.00 4.98 13.06
N HIS A 168 -1.94 5.71 12.72
CA HIS A 168 -0.65 5.11 12.44
C HIS A 168 -0.07 4.38 13.66
N ALA A 169 -0.07 5.03 14.84
CA ALA A 169 0.39 4.39 16.08
C ALA A 169 -0.36 3.08 16.35
N VAL A 170 -1.65 3.07 16.03
CA VAL A 170 -2.53 1.93 16.16
C VAL A 170 -2.16 0.78 15.19
N TYR A 171 -1.89 1.08 13.90
CA TYR A 171 -1.42 0.05 12.97
C TYR A 171 -0.01 -0.41 13.29
N ALA A 172 0.87 0.51 13.71
CA ALA A 172 2.24 0.19 14.10
C ALA A 172 2.29 -0.81 15.26
N GLN A 173 1.44 -0.63 16.28
CA GLN A 173 1.29 -1.60 17.37
C GLN A 173 0.75 -2.95 16.91
N ALA A 174 -0.03 -2.97 15.83
CA ALA A 174 -0.69 -4.16 15.33
C ALA A 174 0.14 -4.92 14.28
N LEU A 175 1.27 -4.38 13.82
CA LEU A 175 2.12 -5.00 12.79
C LEU A 175 2.75 -6.30 13.25
N ASP A 176 3.22 -6.38 14.49
CA ASP A 176 3.83 -7.60 15.03
C ASP A 176 2.82 -8.75 15.11
N ASP A 177 1.59 -8.46 15.56
CA ASP A 177 0.50 -9.42 15.59
C ASP A 177 0.08 -9.83 14.17
N PHE A 178 0.02 -8.87 13.24
CA PHE A 178 -0.30 -9.13 11.84
C PHE A 178 0.73 -10.05 11.18
N GLU A 179 2.03 -9.77 11.35
CA GLU A 179 3.11 -10.59 10.81
C GLU A 179 3.06 -12.02 11.39
N PHE A 180 2.84 -12.13 12.69
CA PHE A 180 2.68 -13.43 13.35
C PHE A 180 1.50 -14.23 12.77
N LEU A 181 0.32 -13.60 12.62
CA LEU A 181 -0.88 -14.27 12.08
C LEU A 181 -0.73 -14.64 10.61
N ARG A 182 -0.02 -13.81 9.83
CA ARG A 182 0.33 -14.11 8.43
C ARG A 182 1.17 -15.37 8.33
N ASP A 183 2.21 -15.46 9.18
CA ASP A 183 3.10 -16.62 9.21
C ASP A 183 2.40 -17.87 9.79
N PHE A 184 1.44 -17.69 10.71
CA PHE A 184 0.57 -18.77 11.19
C PHE A 184 -0.27 -19.34 10.06
N ALA A 185 -0.98 -18.49 9.29
CA ALA A 185 -1.82 -18.91 8.16
C ALA A 185 -1.03 -19.71 7.12
N SER A 186 0.22 -19.30 6.83
CA SER A 186 1.09 -20.03 5.91
C SER A 186 1.40 -21.45 6.38
N ARG A 187 1.74 -21.63 7.67
CA ARG A 187 2.03 -22.96 8.23
C ARG A 187 0.81 -23.88 8.20
N THR A 188 -0.38 -23.35 8.53
CA THR A 188 -1.62 -24.13 8.49
C THR A 188 -1.97 -24.58 7.08
N SER A 189 -1.66 -23.77 6.06
CA SER A 189 -1.95 -24.10 4.66
C SER A 189 -1.10 -25.24 4.09
N ILE A 190 0.08 -25.51 4.67
CA ILE A 190 0.98 -26.59 4.24
C ILE A 190 0.54 -27.94 4.82
N SER A 191 -0.21 -27.94 5.93
CA SER A 191 -0.68 -29.17 6.59
C SER A 191 -2.01 -29.73 6.06
N SER A 192 -2.66 -29.02 5.13
CA SER A 192 -3.95 -29.39 4.52
C SER A 192 -3.79 -29.80 3.06
#